data_AF-A0A7H8RA13-F1
#
_entry.id   AF-A0A7H8RA13-F1
#
_cell.length_a   1.000
_cell.length_b   1.000
_cell.length_c   1.000
_cell.angle_alpha   90.00
_cell.angle_beta   90.00
_cell.angle_gamma   90.00
#
_symmetry.space_group_name_H-M   'P 1'
#
loop_
_entity.id
_entity.type
_entity.pdbx_description
1 polymer ?
#
loop_
_entity_poly.entity_id
_entity_poly.type
_entity_poly.pdbx_seq_one_letter_code
_entity_poly.pdbx_strand_id
1 'polypeptide(L)'
;MAAEIRPYTKRLYSCTGYLPLTADSEQKLIKQQLIDDSSDEEHLSLPVTRKRSYCRSGASVVGIVSVVLLEMVAFAVLVTDSRSGKVPDSRPPQAQGGSVVTAHCGTTPEGAKARGCFWDIMSFGWMHPSCFDREESARWEAEYGPWEWYSERPGNETDLVPLTAEELPYSPVVWKTQGYHVQHCLLR
;
A
#
# COMPACT_ATOMS: atom_id res chain seq x y z
N MET A 1 33.19 -0.04 29.86
CA MET A 1 33.11 -0.83 28.62
C MET A 1 32.59 0.10 27.54
N ALA A 2 33.50 0.64 26.74
CA ALA A 2 33.19 1.50 25.60
C ALA A 2 33.78 0.81 24.37
N ALA A 3 32.95 0.52 23.37
CA ALA A 3 33.36 -0.11 22.12
C ALA A 3 33.68 0.99 21.10
N GLU A 4 34.98 1.19 20.84
CA GLU A 4 35.49 2.07 19.79
C GLU A 4 35.69 1.23 18.51
N ILE A 5 34.99 1.62 17.45
CA ILE A 5 35.10 1.05 16.11
C ILE A 5 36.36 1.61 15.46
N ARG A 6 37.26 0.74 14.96
CA ARG A 6 38.32 1.14 14.03
C ARG A 6 38.36 0.27 12.76
N PRO A 7 38.65 0.88 11.60
CA PRO A 7 38.29 0.39 10.27
C PRO A 7 39.28 -0.64 9.69
N TYR A 8 38.75 -1.53 8.86
CA TYR A 8 39.49 -2.59 8.17
C TYR A 8 40.23 -2.06 6.93
N THR A 9 41.55 -2.24 6.91
CA THR A 9 42.48 -1.82 5.87
C THR A 9 42.56 -2.82 4.71
N LYS A 10 42.64 -2.32 3.46
CA LYS A 10 42.96 -3.07 2.24
C LYS A 10 44.47 -3.40 2.12
N ARG A 11 44.82 -4.62 1.70
CA ARG A 11 46.00 -5.00 0.87
C ARG A 11 45.67 -6.35 0.20
N LEU A 12 45.47 -6.40 -1.11
CA LEU A 12 46.47 -6.62 -2.18
C LEU A 12 47.14 -8.00 -2.10
N TYR A 13 46.74 -8.88 -3.00
CA TYR A 13 47.66 -9.83 -3.64
C TYR A 13 47.55 -9.66 -5.16
N SER A 14 48.68 -9.28 -5.74
CA SER A 14 48.97 -9.25 -7.16
C SER A 14 49.53 -10.62 -7.57
N CYS A 15 49.11 -11.14 -8.70
CA CYS A 15 49.88 -12.09 -9.51
C CYS A 15 49.73 -11.69 -10.97
N THR A 16 50.78 -11.06 -11.47
CA THR A 16 51.08 -10.81 -12.88
C THR A 16 51.28 -12.12 -13.64
N GLY A 17 50.65 -12.23 -14.81
CA GLY A 17 51.00 -13.17 -15.87
C GLY A 17 50.64 -12.53 -17.23
N TYR A 18 51.64 -12.30 -18.08
CA TYR A 18 51.56 -11.65 -19.39
C TYR A 18 50.93 -12.57 -20.48
N LEU A 19 49.99 -11.99 -21.25
CA LEU A 19 49.71 -12.03 -22.72
C LEU A 19 50.20 -13.22 -23.61
N PRO A 20 49.40 -13.63 -24.63
CA PRO A 20 49.30 -12.83 -25.86
C PRO A 20 47.90 -12.65 -26.48
N LEU A 21 47.77 -11.52 -27.18
CA LEU A 21 46.66 -11.10 -28.04
C LEU A 21 46.52 -12.05 -29.23
N THR A 22 45.31 -12.58 -29.46
CA THR A 22 44.97 -13.29 -30.70
C THR A 22 44.07 -12.42 -31.57
N ALA A 23 44.59 -12.10 -32.75
CA ALA A 23 44.08 -11.23 -33.79
C ALA A 23 42.82 -11.74 -34.53
N ASP A 24 41.79 -12.17 -33.79
CA ASP A 24 40.58 -12.79 -34.37
C ASP A 24 39.31 -11.92 -34.23
N SER A 25 39.37 -10.82 -33.46
CA SER A 25 38.22 -9.93 -33.25
C SER A 25 38.12 -8.76 -34.24
N GLU A 26 39.21 -8.35 -34.88
CA GLU A 26 39.20 -7.18 -35.79
C GLU A 26 38.65 -7.52 -37.18
N GLN A 27 38.83 -8.75 -37.68
CA GLN A 27 38.30 -9.13 -38.99
C GLN A 27 36.77 -9.25 -39.04
N LYS A 28 36.11 -9.52 -37.90
CA LYS A 28 34.64 -9.60 -37.85
C LYS A 28 33.98 -8.22 -37.88
N LEU A 29 34.63 -7.20 -37.31
CA LEU A 29 34.05 -5.85 -37.23
C LEU A 29 34.16 -5.13 -38.57
N ILE A 30 35.27 -5.28 -39.30
CA ILE A 30 35.49 -4.65 -40.61
C ILE A 30 34.56 -5.25 -41.68
N LYS A 31 34.25 -6.56 -41.60
CA LYS A 31 33.35 -7.23 -42.55
C LYS A 31 31.88 -6.83 -42.35
N GLN A 32 31.49 -6.49 -41.13
CA GLN A 32 30.12 -6.08 -40.83
C GLN A 32 29.85 -4.62 -41.23
N GLN A 33 30.86 -3.75 -41.17
CA GLN A 33 30.70 -2.34 -41.55
C GLN A 33 30.83 -2.07 -43.05
N LEU A 34 31.50 -2.94 -43.83
CA LEU A 34 31.63 -2.79 -45.28
C LEU A 34 30.48 -3.38 -46.10
N ILE A 35 29.52 -4.07 -45.46
CA ILE A 35 28.35 -4.67 -46.14
C ILE A 35 27.11 -3.76 -46.05
N ASP A 36 27.11 -2.75 -45.18
CA ASP A 36 25.95 -1.90 -44.90
C ASP A 36 25.94 -0.56 -45.64
N ASP A 37 26.94 -0.28 -46.49
CA ASP A 37 27.15 1.05 -47.12
C ASP A 37 27.25 1.03 -48.66
N SER A 38 26.68 0.03 -49.35
CA SER A 38 26.62 0.08 -50.82
C SER A 38 25.29 -0.40 -51.40
N SER A 39 24.69 0.52 -52.17
CA SER A 39 23.64 0.36 -53.18
C SER A 39 22.19 0.38 -52.72
N ASP A 40 21.71 1.59 -52.37
CA ASP A 40 20.43 2.08 -52.87
C ASP A 40 20.58 2.36 -54.37
N GLU A 41 20.09 1.49 -55.24
CA GLU A 41 19.75 1.82 -56.64
C GLU A 41 18.69 0.80 -57.12
N GLU A 42 17.42 1.21 -57.06
CA GLU A 42 16.32 0.55 -57.76
C GLU A 42 16.49 0.76 -59.28
N HIS A 43 16.80 -0.30 -60.03
CA HIS A 43 16.44 -0.37 -61.44
C HIS A 43 15.99 -1.78 -61.85
N LEU A 44 14.66 -1.95 -61.88
CA LEU A 44 13.84 -2.80 -62.76
C LEU A 44 14.42 -4.17 -63.23
N SER A 45 14.01 -5.27 -62.59
CA SER A 45 13.72 -6.56 -63.28
C SER A 45 12.97 -7.56 -62.36
N LEU A 46 11.99 -8.29 -62.96
CA LEU A 46 11.01 -9.20 -62.32
C LEU A 46 11.60 -10.62 -62.02
N PRO A 47 10.82 -11.62 -61.54
CA PRO A 47 10.74 -12.04 -60.14
C PRO A 47 11.34 -13.46 -59.91
N VAL A 48 12.04 -13.67 -58.79
CA VAL A 48 12.35 -15.02 -58.29
C VAL A 48 11.52 -15.28 -57.04
N THR A 49 10.53 -16.15 -57.18
CA THR A 49 9.60 -16.55 -56.13
C THR A 49 10.32 -17.40 -55.07
N ARG A 50 10.55 -16.83 -53.88
CA ARG A 50 10.87 -17.63 -52.69
C ARG A 50 9.61 -17.73 -51.83
N LYS A 51 8.98 -18.91 -51.82
CA LYS A 51 7.82 -19.22 -50.97
C LYS A 51 8.14 -18.88 -49.51
N ARG A 52 7.52 -17.81 -49.02
CA ARG A 52 7.51 -17.42 -47.61
C ARG A 52 6.69 -18.47 -46.85
N SER A 53 7.34 -19.25 -45.97
CA SER A 53 6.65 -20.17 -45.08
C SER A 53 5.94 -19.36 -43.99
N TYR A 54 4.70 -18.99 -44.26
CA TYR A 54 3.79 -18.36 -43.31
C TYR A 54 3.02 -19.46 -42.58
N CYS A 55 3.64 -20.06 -41.56
CA CYS A 55 2.97 -20.93 -40.58
C CYS A 55 3.74 -20.91 -39.25
N ARG A 56 3.83 -19.73 -38.62
CA ARG A 56 4.34 -19.61 -37.23
C ARG A 56 3.79 -18.42 -36.42
N SER A 57 2.75 -17.72 -36.92
CA SER A 57 2.17 -16.54 -36.24
C SER A 57 0.94 -16.84 -35.36
N GLY A 58 0.24 -17.96 -35.55
CA GLY A 58 -1.00 -18.26 -34.81
C GLY A 58 -0.77 -18.69 -33.36
N ALA A 59 0.32 -19.42 -33.08
CA ALA A 59 0.59 -19.97 -31.76
C ALA A 59 0.83 -18.88 -30.69
N SER A 60 1.48 -17.77 -31.06
CA SER A 60 1.69 -16.64 -30.14
C SER A 60 0.41 -15.84 -29.87
N VAL A 61 -0.46 -15.68 -30.85
CA VAL A 61 -1.74 -14.97 -30.68
C VAL A 61 -2.69 -15.76 -29.79
N VAL A 62 -2.76 -17.09 -29.96
CA VAL A 62 -3.56 -17.97 -29.09
C VAL A 62 -3.06 -17.94 -27.65
N GLY A 63 -1.74 -17.92 -27.44
CA GLY A 63 -1.13 -17.78 -26.12
C GLY A 63 -1.51 -16.46 -25.44
N ILE A 64 -1.38 -15.33 -26.15
CA ILE A 64 -1.74 -14.01 -25.62
C ILE A 64 -3.23 -13.93 -25.27
N VAL A 65 -4.11 -14.42 -26.15
CA VAL A 65 -5.56 -14.45 -25.89
C VAL A 65 -5.88 -15.30 -24.66
N SER A 66 -5.22 -16.43 -24.48
CA SER A 66 -5.45 -17.28 -23.30
C SER A 66 -5.04 -16.60 -21.99
N VAL A 67 -3.91 -15.86 -21.97
CA VAL A 67 -3.46 -15.11 -20.78
C VAL A 67 -4.44 -13.99 -20.45
N VAL A 68 -4.85 -13.21 -21.45
CA VAL A 68 -5.83 -12.12 -21.27
C VAL A 68 -7.16 -12.65 -20.75
N LEU A 69 -7.64 -13.79 -21.26
CA LEU A 69 -8.87 -14.40 -20.77
C LEU A 69 -8.74 -14.86 -19.32
N LEU A 70 -7.60 -15.44 -18.93
CA LEU A 70 -7.35 -15.85 -17.54
C LEU A 70 -7.30 -14.64 -16.60
N GLU A 71 -6.65 -13.55 -17.00
CA GLU A 71 -6.63 -12.30 -16.24
C GLU A 71 -8.04 -11.70 -16.08
N MET A 72 -8.82 -11.67 -17.16
CA MET A 72 -10.21 -11.18 -17.12
C MET A 72 -11.10 -12.04 -16.22
N VAL A 73 -10.95 -13.36 -16.23
CA VAL A 73 -11.69 -14.28 -15.35
C VAL A 73 -11.26 -14.09 -13.91
N ALA A 74 -9.96 -14.01 -13.61
CA ALA A 74 -9.47 -13.76 -12.27
C ALA A 74 -9.97 -12.42 -11.72
N PHE A 75 -9.90 -11.36 -12.53
CA PHE A 75 -10.43 -10.05 -12.16
C PHE A 75 -11.94 -10.09 -11.94
N ALA A 76 -12.70 -10.77 -12.79
CA ALA A 76 -14.14 -10.94 -12.62
C ALA A 76 -14.47 -11.68 -11.31
N VAL A 77 -13.72 -12.73 -10.96
CA VAL A 77 -13.88 -13.45 -9.68
C VAL A 77 -13.64 -12.50 -8.50
N LEU A 78 -12.54 -11.73 -8.51
CA LEU A 78 -12.23 -10.74 -7.46
C LEU A 78 -13.33 -9.65 -7.34
N VAL A 79 -13.87 -9.17 -8.47
CA VAL A 79 -14.98 -8.20 -8.46
C VAL A 79 -16.27 -8.81 -7.93
N THR A 80 -16.57 -10.07 -8.26
CA THR A 80 -17.76 -10.74 -7.71
C THR A 80 -17.63 -11.04 -6.22
N ASP A 81 -16.44 -11.42 -5.76
CA ASP A 81 -16.16 -11.73 -4.36
C ASP A 81 -16.23 -10.46 -3.49
N SER A 82 -15.56 -9.39 -3.92
CA SER A 82 -15.63 -8.08 -3.27
C SER A 82 -17.06 -7.51 -3.21
N ARG A 83 -17.89 -7.79 -4.22
CA ARG A 83 -19.31 -7.41 -4.23
C ARG A 83 -20.19 -8.34 -3.39
N SER A 84 -19.76 -9.56 -3.11
CA SER A 84 -20.58 -10.52 -2.38
C SER A 84 -20.79 -10.10 -0.92
N GLY A 85 -19.93 -9.25 -0.37
CA GLY A 85 -20.00 -8.83 1.04
C GLY A 85 -19.91 -10.00 2.03
N LYS A 86 -19.48 -11.18 1.56
CA LYS A 86 -19.31 -12.39 2.36
C LYS A 86 -17.84 -12.49 2.72
N VAL A 87 -17.50 -12.15 3.96
CA VAL A 87 -16.17 -12.39 4.50
C VAL A 87 -16.12 -13.83 5.01
N PRO A 88 -15.29 -14.71 4.42
CA PRO A 88 -15.10 -16.06 4.94
C PRO A 88 -14.60 -15.98 6.38
N ASP A 89 -15.18 -16.77 7.28
CA ASP A 89 -14.80 -16.81 8.70
C ASP A 89 -15.00 -15.48 9.46
N SER A 90 -16.03 -14.72 9.11
CA SER A 90 -16.49 -13.65 10.00
C SER A 90 -17.16 -14.27 11.23
N ARG A 91 -16.60 -14.00 12.42
CA ARG A 91 -17.32 -14.22 13.68
C ARG A 91 -18.66 -13.49 13.56
N PRO A 92 -19.80 -14.13 13.91
CA PRO A 92 -21.06 -13.42 13.89
C PRO A 92 -20.91 -12.16 14.73
N PRO A 93 -21.34 -10.98 14.22
CA PRO A 93 -21.28 -9.78 15.03
C PRO A 93 -22.05 -10.08 16.31
N GLN A 94 -21.43 -9.80 17.47
CA GLN A 94 -22.20 -9.78 18.70
C GLN A 94 -23.28 -8.72 18.49
N ALA A 95 -24.51 -9.16 18.23
CA ALA A 95 -25.64 -8.28 18.03
C ALA A 95 -25.96 -7.62 19.38
N GLN A 96 -25.23 -6.56 19.73
CA GLN A 96 -25.50 -5.72 20.88
C GLN A 96 -26.56 -4.64 20.57
N GLY A 97 -27.27 -4.75 19.44
CA GLY A 97 -28.26 -3.78 18.97
C GLY A 97 -29.69 -4.34 18.98
N GLY A 98 -30.21 -4.67 20.16
CA GLY A 98 -31.65 -4.89 20.34
C GLY A 98 -32.41 -3.57 20.51
N SER A 99 -33.73 -3.57 20.34
CA SER A 99 -34.59 -2.40 20.63
C SER A 99 -34.59 -2.00 22.12
N VAL A 100 -34.01 -2.82 22.98
CA VAL A 100 -33.94 -2.60 24.44
C VAL A 100 -32.57 -2.04 24.77
N VAL A 101 -32.54 -0.83 25.32
CA VAL A 101 -31.33 -0.22 25.88
C VAL A 101 -30.89 -1.07 27.07
N THR A 102 -29.86 -1.89 26.86
CA THR A 102 -29.37 -2.83 27.88
C THR A 102 -28.46 -2.12 28.89
N ALA A 103 -27.83 -1.01 28.49
CA ALA A 103 -27.02 -0.16 29.35
C ALA A 103 -26.96 1.27 28.81
N HIS A 104 -26.83 2.27 29.69
CA HIS A 104 -26.72 3.68 29.29
C HIS A 104 -25.68 4.45 30.10
N CYS A 105 -24.94 5.34 29.45
CA CYS A 105 -23.94 6.20 30.08
C CYS A 105 -24.48 7.58 30.46
N GLY A 106 -25.75 7.87 30.17
CA GLY A 106 -26.33 9.20 30.41
C GLY A 106 -25.91 10.20 29.33
N THR A 107 -26.15 11.49 29.59
CA THR A 107 -25.96 12.58 28.63
C THR A 107 -24.87 13.57 29.02
N THR A 108 -24.29 13.43 30.22
CA THR A 108 -23.21 14.29 30.70
C THR A 108 -21.98 13.45 31.03
N PRO A 109 -20.76 14.00 30.84
CA PRO A 109 -19.51 13.33 31.20
C PRO A 109 -19.46 12.89 32.66
N GLU A 110 -19.95 13.72 33.59
CA GLU A 110 -19.99 13.42 35.01
C GLU A 110 -20.96 12.27 35.29
N GLY A 111 -22.11 12.26 34.61
CA GLY A 111 -23.09 11.19 34.71
C GLY A 111 -22.57 9.87 34.16
N ALA A 112 -21.77 9.89 33.10
CA ALA A 112 -21.13 8.72 32.52
C ALA A 112 -20.06 8.14 33.45
N LYS A 113 -19.18 8.99 34.00
CA LYS A 113 -18.20 8.56 35.01
C LYS A 113 -18.86 7.98 36.26
N ALA A 114 -19.91 8.63 36.76
CA ALA A 114 -20.65 8.14 37.93
C ALA A 114 -21.30 6.76 37.70
N ARG A 115 -21.60 6.42 36.44
CA ARG A 115 -22.14 5.11 36.04
C ARG A 115 -21.07 4.08 35.69
N GLY A 116 -19.78 4.43 35.81
CA GLY A 116 -18.67 3.56 35.48
C GLY A 116 -18.44 3.36 33.98
N CYS A 117 -18.93 4.26 33.14
CA CYS A 117 -18.62 4.24 31.71
C CYS A 117 -17.19 4.72 31.44
N PHE A 118 -16.62 4.20 30.36
CA PHE A 118 -15.29 4.57 29.89
C PHE A 118 -15.39 5.55 28.72
N TRP A 119 -14.50 6.51 28.67
CA TRP A 119 -14.33 7.34 27.47
C TRP A 119 -13.51 6.55 26.46
N ASP A 120 -14.04 6.42 25.25
CA ASP A 120 -13.37 5.78 24.13
C ASP A 120 -13.00 6.81 23.06
N ILE A 121 -11.71 6.93 22.77
CA ILE A 121 -11.20 7.83 21.73
C ILE A 121 -11.54 7.31 20.34
N MET A 122 -11.65 5.98 20.16
CA MET A 122 -11.99 5.41 18.86
C MET A 122 -13.45 5.69 18.52
N SER A 123 -14.40 5.56 19.45
CA SER A 123 -15.82 5.87 19.23
C SER A 123 -16.17 7.36 19.45
N PHE A 124 -15.21 8.15 19.94
CA PHE A 124 -15.41 9.53 20.40
C PHE A 124 -16.61 9.69 21.34
N GLY A 125 -16.68 8.86 22.37
CA GLY A 125 -17.86 8.80 23.23
C GLY A 125 -17.71 7.99 24.51
N TRP A 126 -18.72 8.10 25.37
CA TRP A 126 -18.84 7.33 26.61
C TRP A 126 -19.46 5.96 26.33
N MET A 127 -18.71 4.91 26.62
CA MET A 127 -19.07 3.51 26.37
C MET A 127 -19.26 2.74 27.68
N HIS A 128 -20.32 1.93 27.74
CA HIS A 128 -20.55 1.05 28.89
C HIS A 128 -19.50 -0.08 28.90
N PRO A 129 -19.06 -0.57 30.07
CA PRO A 129 -18.04 -1.62 30.16
C PRO A 129 -18.35 -2.90 29.36
N SER A 130 -19.64 -3.22 29.15
CA SER A 130 -20.06 -4.38 28.34
C SER A 130 -19.87 -4.20 26.83
N CYS A 131 -19.70 -2.96 26.38
CA CYS A 131 -19.60 -2.57 24.98
C CYS A 131 -18.22 -2.01 24.64
N PHE A 132 -17.41 -1.66 25.65
CA PHE A 132 -16.10 -1.08 25.46
C PHE A 132 -15.05 -2.17 25.26
N ASP A 133 -14.48 -2.23 24.05
CA ASP A 133 -13.32 -3.06 23.76
C ASP A 133 -12.02 -2.26 23.99
N ARG A 134 -11.44 -2.45 25.17
CA ARG A 134 -10.22 -1.73 25.57
C ARG A 134 -9.02 -2.11 24.70
N GLU A 135 -8.91 -3.36 24.28
CA GLU A 135 -7.76 -3.85 23.53
C GLU A 135 -7.75 -3.23 22.14
N GLU A 136 -8.90 -3.21 21.48
CA GLU A 136 -9.04 -2.64 20.16
C GLU A 136 -8.84 -1.11 20.16
N SER A 137 -9.45 -0.40 21.11
CA SER A 137 -9.24 1.06 21.23
C SER A 137 -7.77 1.40 21.45
N ALA A 138 -7.06 0.64 22.31
CA ALA A 138 -5.64 0.87 22.56
C ALA A 138 -4.77 0.53 21.34
N ARG A 139 -5.09 -0.53 20.61
CA ARG A 139 -4.42 -0.89 19.36
C ARG A 139 -4.58 0.19 18.30
N TRP A 140 -5.80 0.68 18.12
CA TRP A 140 -6.12 1.75 17.18
C TRP A 140 -5.37 3.05 17.51
N GLU A 141 -5.32 3.43 18.80
CA GLU A 141 -4.59 4.61 19.24
C GLU A 141 -3.08 4.46 19.03
N ALA A 142 -2.52 3.28 19.28
CA ALA A 142 -1.10 3.00 19.08
C ALA A 142 -0.69 2.96 17.59
N GLU A 143 -1.57 2.46 16.72
CA GLU A 143 -1.28 2.28 15.30
C GLU A 143 -1.42 3.58 14.49
N TYR A 144 -2.41 4.41 14.84
CA TYR A 144 -2.75 5.59 14.03
C TYR A 144 -2.56 6.92 14.75
N GLY A 145 -2.48 6.93 16.08
CA GLY A 145 -2.13 8.11 16.86
C GLY A 145 -0.62 8.40 16.88
N PRO A 146 -0.17 9.39 17.66
CA PRO A 146 -0.98 10.30 18.48
C PRO A 146 -1.69 11.37 17.65
N TRP A 147 -2.89 11.74 18.09
CA TRP A 147 -3.69 12.78 17.44
C TRP A 147 -3.63 14.09 18.22
N GLU A 148 -3.50 15.20 17.50
CA GLU A 148 -3.61 16.52 18.09
C GLU A 148 -5.06 17.02 18.05
N TRP A 149 -5.48 17.57 19.18
CA TRP A 149 -6.82 18.08 19.41
C TRP A 149 -6.75 19.53 19.81
N TYR A 150 -7.75 20.29 19.41
CA TYR A 150 -7.79 21.73 19.59
C TYR A 150 -9.19 22.16 20.03
N SER A 151 -9.29 23.12 20.94
CA SER A 151 -10.60 23.66 21.34
C SER A 151 -11.17 24.64 20.29
N GLU A 152 -10.29 25.23 19.48
CA GLU A 152 -10.64 26.24 18.47
C GLU A 152 -10.44 25.73 17.04
N ARG A 153 -11.19 26.29 16.10
CA ARG A 153 -11.08 25.92 14.69
C ARG A 153 -9.72 26.39 14.16
N PRO A 154 -8.93 25.52 13.50
CA PRO A 154 -7.74 25.96 12.77
C PRO A 154 -8.13 26.98 11.69
N GLY A 155 -7.81 28.25 11.93
CA GLY A 155 -8.02 29.38 11.01
C GLY A 155 -6.71 30.07 10.64
N ASN A 156 -5.85 30.30 11.63
CA ASN A 156 -4.44 30.67 11.52
C ASN A 156 -3.70 29.96 12.67
N GLU A 157 -2.51 29.40 12.42
CA GLU A 157 -1.80 28.51 13.37
C GLU A 157 -1.54 29.11 14.78
N THR A 158 -1.64 30.43 14.93
CA THR A 158 -1.45 31.15 16.20
C THR A 158 -2.58 31.03 17.22
N ASP A 159 -3.77 30.60 16.81
CA ASP A 159 -4.95 30.54 17.69
C ASP A 159 -5.30 29.11 18.14
N LEU A 160 -4.40 28.15 17.90
CA LEU A 160 -4.61 26.75 18.25
C LEU A 160 -4.29 26.50 19.73
N VAL A 161 -5.33 26.33 20.54
CA VAL A 161 -5.21 25.87 21.92
C VAL A 161 -5.30 24.35 21.95
N PRO A 162 -4.19 23.63 22.24
CA PRO A 162 -4.19 22.17 22.28
C PRO A 162 -5.01 21.66 23.47
N LEU A 163 -5.73 20.56 23.25
CA LEU A 163 -6.47 19.83 24.28
C LEU A 163 -5.72 18.57 24.68
N THR A 164 -5.66 18.31 25.98
CA THR A 164 -5.14 17.05 26.54
C THR A 164 -6.18 15.94 26.46
N ALA A 165 -5.75 14.68 26.53
CA ALA A 165 -6.64 13.52 26.49
C ALA A 165 -7.67 13.53 27.63
N GLU A 166 -7.32 14.10 28.77
CA GLU A 166 -8.19 14.24 29.94
C GLU A 166 -9.30 15.30 29.74
N GLU A 167 -9.07 16.29 28.87
CA GLU A 167 -10.01 17.38 28.59
C GLU A 167 -10.99 17.04 27.46
N LEU A 168 -10.62 16.16 26.54
CA LEU A 168 -11.48 15.72 25.41
C LEU A 168 -12.89 15.26 25.83
N PRO A 169 -13.07 14.43 26.87
CA PRO A 169 -14.39 13.91 27.24
C PRO A 169 -15.34 15.00 27.72
N TYR A 170 -14.82 16.16 28.08
CA TYR A 170 -15.54 17.29 28.67
C TYR A 170 -15.67 18.47 27.72
N SER A 171 -14.96 18.43 26.59
CA SER A 171 -14.96 19.51 25.61
C SER A 171 -16.19 19.37 24.71
N PRO A 172 -17.10 20.35 24.67
CA PRO A 172 -18.35 20.26 23.91
C PRO A 172 -18.11 20.28 22.39
N VAL A 173 -17.03 20.94 21.96
CA VAL A 173 -16.59 21.01 20.57
C VAL A 173 -15.08 20.82 20.58
N VAL A 174 -14.60 19.93 19.71
CA VAL A 174 -13.18 19.74 19.48
C VAL A 174 -12.90 19.82 17.98
N TRP A 175 -11.71 20.29 17.66
CA TRP A 175 -11.15 20.36 16.33
C TRP A 175 -9.93 19.48 16.28
N LYS A 176 -9.69 18.90 15.11
CA LYS A 176 -8.57 18.01 14.90
C LYS A 176 -8.26 17.88 13.42
N THR A 177 -7.08 17.38 13.10
CA THR A 177 -6.62 17.24 11.72
C THR A 177 -7.47 16.25 10.92
N GLN A 178 -7.50 16.33 9.58
CA GLN A 178 -8.30 15.42 8.75
C GLN A 178 -7.95 13.93 8.99
N GLY A 179 -6.70 13.63 9.39
CA GLY A 179 -6.17 12.28 9.59
C GLY A 179 -7.08 11.37 10.41
N TYR A 180 -7.43 11.76 11.65
CA TYR A 180 -8.29 10.86 12.43
C TYR A 180 -9.71 10.73 11.86
N HIS A 181 -10.23 11.69 11.08
CA HIS A 181 -11.60 11.60 10.60
C HIS A 181 -11.68 10.49 9.56
N VAL A 182 -10.67 10.44 8.69
CA VAL A 182 -10.47 9.35 7.74
C VAL A 182 -10.32 8.03 8.51
N GLN A 183 -9.45 8.01 9.51
CA GLN A 183 -9.14 6.80 10.25
C GLN A 183 -10.32 6.25 11.06
N HIS A 184 -11.05 7.11 11.75
CA HIS A 184 -12.25 6.78 12.52
C HIS A 184 -13.42 6.35 11.63
N CYS A 185 -13.57 6.96 10.44
CA CYS A 185 -14.69 6.69 9.54
C CYS A 185 -14.50 5.42 8.72
N LEU A 186 -13.27 5.14 8.27
CA LEU A 186 -12.97 3.98 7.43
C LEU A 186 -12.90 2.67 8.21
N LEU A 187 -12.47 2.71 9.48
CA LEU A 187 -12.22 1.52 10.30
C LEU A 187 -13.23 1.43 11.45
N ARG A 188 -14.49 1.17 11.06
CA ARG A 188 -15.60 0.92 11.98
C ARG A 188 -15.84 -0.58 12.22
#